data_AF-A0AAD1T507-F1
#
_entry.id   AF-A0AAD1T507-F1
#
_cell.length_a   1.000
_cell.length_b   1.000
_cell.length_c   1.000
_cell.angle_alpha   90.00
_cell.angle_beta   90.00
_cell.angle_gamma   90.00
#
_symmetry.space_group_name_H-M   'P 1'
#
loop_
_entity.id
_entity.type
_entity.pdbx_description
1 polymer ?
#
loop_
_entity_poly.entity_id
_entity_poly.type
_entity_poly.pdbx_seq_one_letter_code
_entity_poly.pdbx_strand_id
1 'polypeptide(L)'
;MSRDNLIFPCNLFGLYGLPFTYAGCIDWGSPYSKPTIKKPAGELCAGVTARNVITALQGNRVFIVSPYHDPRKQNVTRVLGIVHHEVKELYCYFCKNSKSVHIVKAEIDIHEDRFGFPYGLADIICPEPPNSNAKYIYLHDSKVNNLTGLTKFRIQNQEFPPYSANFTVCISTMFGNYSNTLQFIQTIEMYKLLGAQKVTLYLKSCSPQIQTVLKYYTKEGTLEVIPWPIDQYLKPSPRWNYNNDTTEIGYYGQITTLNDCVYRNMYRSKYVLLNDVDEIILPFKHQNWEKMMESLQEEHMDVGIFRFENHIFPQTVATEGNFSDTSSWKEVPGFNILQYIYREPDRKDYFNAKKMIMLPLFTTAEYHSRKT
;
A
#
# COMPACT_ATOMS: atom_id res chain seq x y z
N MET A 1 -6.30 -27.69 6.06
CA MET A 1 -5.58 -26.84 7.02
C MET A 1 -4.51 -26.06 6.24
N SER A 2 -4.97 -25.18 5.34
CA SER A 2 -4.12 -24.38 4.44
C SER A 2 -4.12 -22.96 4.96
N ARG A 3 -2.93 -22.43 5.28
CA ARG A 3 -2.73 -21.06 5.75
C ARG A 3 -2.54 -20.15 4.53
N ASP A 4 -3.63 -19.82 3.86
CA ASP A 4 -3.67 -18.92 2.71
C ASP A 4 -3.81 -17.46 3.14
N ASN A 5 -2.78 -16.93 3.78
CA ASN A 5 -2.64 -15.49 4.05
C ASN A 5 -1.45 -14.95 3.25
N LEU A 6 -1.44 -13.63 2.98
CA LEU A 6 -0.37 -12.91 2.29
C LEU A 6 0.98 -13.11 3.02
N ILE A 7 1.68 -14.20 2.69
CA ILE A 7 2.97 -14.54 3.28
C ILE A 7 4.06 -13.84 2.44
N PHE A 8 4.60 -12.76 2.98
CA PHE A 8 5.89 -12.19 2.61
C PHE A 8 6.93 -12.57 3.67
N PRO A 9 7.79 -13.58 3.46
CA PRO A 9 9.00 -13.75 4.23
C PRO A 9 10.21 -13.58 3.29
N CYS A 10 10.99 -12.54 3.51
CA CYS A 10 12.40 -12.60 3.16
C CYS A 10 13.22 -12.11 4.37
N ASN A 11 13.97 -13.05 4.93
CA ASN A 11 15.03 -12.80 5.91
C ASN A 11 16.19 -12.12 5.18
N LEU A 12 16.62 -10.95 5.66
CA LEU A 12 18.03 -10.59 5.63
C LEU A 12 18.39 -9.80 6.90
N PHE A 13 19.23 -10.43 7.71
CA PHE A 13 19.89 -9.85 8.86
C PHE A 13 20.97 -8.85 8.41
N GLY A 14 21.03 -7.72 9.09
CA GLY A 14 22.19 -6.84 9.15
C GLY A 14 22.31 -6.27 10.55
N LEU A 15 22.98 -7.01 11.43
CA LEU A 15 23.45 -6.52 12.74
C LEU A 15 24.58 -5.52 12.50
N TYR A 16 24.52 -4.34 13.14
CA TYR A 16 25.54 -3.78 14.04
C TYR A 16 25.06 -2.41 14.52
N GLY A 17 24.97 -2.25 15.84
CA GLY A 17 24.65 -0.98 16.49
C GLY A 17 25.92 -0.18 16.83
N LEU A 18 25.78 1.15 16.86
CA LEU A 18 26.16 2.06 17.95
C LEU A 18 25.72 3.50 17.56
N PRO A 19 25.48 4.40 18.53
CA PRO A 19 24.60 5.55 18.37
C PRO A 19 25.39 6.80 17.94
N PHE A 20 24.90 7.55 16.95
CA PHE A 20 25.27 8.96 16.80
C PHE A 20 24.08 9.82 16.39
N THR A 21 23.76 10.74 17.31
CA THR A 21 23.22 12.09 17.20
C THR A 21 22.41 12.45 15.95
N TYR A 22 21.13 12.74 16.23
CA TYR A 22 20.15 13.42 15.39
C TYR A 22 20.73 14.54 14.51
N ALA A 23 20.55 14.40 13.20
CA ALA A 23 20.48 15.53 12.27
C ALA A 23 19.10 15.47 11.59
N GLY A 24 18.35 16.57 11.74
CA GLY A 24 16.91 16.64 11.56
C GLY A 24 16.39 16.29 10.16
N CYS A 25 15.20 15.68 10.16
CA CYS A 25 14.30 15.73 9.02
C CYS A 25 13.92 17.20 8.76
N ILE A 26 13.86 17.58 7.49
CA ILE A 26 13.30 18.86 7.07
C ILE A 26 11.84 18.88 7.51
N ASP A 27 11.57 19.75 8.47
CA ASP A 27 10.25 20.13 8.93
C ASP A 27 9.50 20.77 7.75
N TRP A 28 8.40 20.14 7.31
CA TRP A 28 7.42 20.83 6.46
C TRP A 28 6.67 21.80 7.36
N GLY A 29 7.31 22.94 7.61
CA GLY A 29 6.80 23.97 8.49
C GLY A 29 5.37 24.37 8.11
N SER A 30 4.52 24.35 9.13
CA SER A 30 3.34 25.20 9.19
C SER A 30 3.50 26.14 10.37
N PRO A 31 3.20 27.44 10.18
CA PRO A 31 2.36 28.10 11.15
C PRO A 31 1.07 28.56 10.47
N TYR A 32 -0.01 27.97 10.97
CA TYR A 32 -1.36 28.47 11.00
C TYR A 32 -1.44 30.02 11.02
N SER A 33 -2.13 30.58 10.03
CA SER A 33 -3.09 31.65 10.28
C SER A 33 -4.48 31.00 10.37
N LYS A 34 -5.14 31.10 11.53
CA LYS A 34 -6.54 30.67 11.68
C LYS A 34 -7.44 31.70 10.99
N PRO A 35 -8.14 31.37 9.89
CA PRO A 35 -9.24 32.21 9.46
C PRO A 35 -10.40 31.96 10.41
N THR A 36 -10.91 33.01 11.04
CA THR A 36 -12.15 32.97 11.82
C THR A 36 -13.31 32.77 10.84
N ILE A 37 -13.59 31.52 10.47
CA ILE A 37 -14.77 31.17 9.69
C ILE A 37 -15.97 31.33 10.63
N LYS A 38 -16.81 32.34 10.38
CA LYS A 38 -18.14 32.41 10.98
C LYS A 38 -18.87 31.11 10.63
N LYS A 39 -19.09 30.24 11.63
CA LYS A 39 -19.87 29.01 11.47
C LYS A 39 -21.30 29.41 11.09
N PRO A 40 -21.83 29.03 9.91
CA PRO A 40 -23.27 29.09 9.71
C PRO A 40 -23.89 28.10 10.69
N ALA A 41 -24.70 28.60 11.61
CA ALA A 41 -25.48 27.76 12.52
C ALA A 41 -26.49 26.95 11.68
N GLY A 42 -26.44 25.61 11.78
CA GLY A 42 -27.45 24.73 11.20
C GLY A 42 -27.02 23.78 10.07
N GLU A 43 -25.74 23.68 9.72
CA GLU A 43 -25.26 22.67 8.77
C GLU A 43 -24.80 21.38 9.47
N LEU A 44 -25.59 20.31 9.33
CA LEU A 44 -25.30 18.98 9.88
C LEU A 44 -24.00 18.37 9.33
N CYS A 45 -23.59 18.76 8.12
CA CYS A 45 -22.48 18.20 7.38
C CYS A 45 -21.23 19.10 7.30
N ALA A 46 -21.12 20.10 8.19
CA ALA A 46 -19.97 21.02 8.25
C ALA A 46 -18.72 20.39 8.91
N GLY A 47 -18.22 19.31 8.30
CA GLY A 47 -16.99 18.62 8.73
C GLY A 47 -15.72 19.13 8.05
N VAL A 48 -14.58 18.78 8.65
CA VAL A 48 -13.24 19.15 8.17
C VAL A 48 -12.73 18.07 7.22
N THR A 49 -12.27 18.44 6.03
CA THR A 49 -11.73 17.47 5.06
C THR A 49 -10.40 16.88 5.55
N ALA A 50 -10.30 15.54 5.58
CA ALA A 50 -9.04 14.85 5.82
C ALA A 50 -7.99 15.24 4.76
N ARG A 51 -6.78 15.57 5.21
CA ARG A 51 -5.66 15.92 4.32
C ARG A 51 -4.48 14.95 4.39
N ASN A 52 -4.44 14.15 5.45
CA ASN A 52 -3.35 13.22 5.71
C ASN A 52 -3.68 11.83 5.15
N VAL A 53 -2.64 11.07 4.80
CA VAL A 53 -2.76 9.67 4.35
C VAL A 53 -3.25 8.71 5.44
N ILE A 54 -3.11 9.11 6.71
CA ILE A 54 -3.59 8.40 7.89
C ILE A 54 -4.28 9.45 8.75
N THR A 55 -5.51 9.17 9.18
CA THR A 55 -6.24 10.04 10.10
C THR A 55 -6.82 9.22 11.23
N ALA A 56 -6.40 9.52 12.46
CA ALA A 56 -6.97 8.91 13.65
C ALA A 56 -8.43 9.37 13.87
N LEU A 57 -9.31 8.43 14.18
CA LEU A 57 -10.61 8.74 14.77
C LEU A 57 -10.47 8.98 16.28
N GLN A 58 -11.53 9.48 16.90
CA GLN A 58 -11.59 9.64 18.35
C GLN A 58 -11.30 8.30 19.05
N GLY A 59 -10.51 8.34 20.12
CA GLY A 59 -10.12 7.15 20.89
C GLY A 59 -8.87 6.43 20.38
N ASN A 60 -8.26 6.84 19.26
CA ASN A 60 -6.97 6.32 18.74
C ASN A 60 -6.92 4.78 18.57
N ARG A 61 -8.07 4.14 18.34
CA ARG A 61 -8.16 2.69 18.03
C ARG A 61 -8.47 2.41 16.56
N VAL A 62 -8.77 3.44 15.79
CA VAL A 62 -9.14 3.38 14.37
C VAL A 62 -8.41 4.49 13.64
N PHE A 63 -7.68 4.13 12.59
CA PHE A 63 -6.95 5.06 11.73
C PHE A 63 -7.42 4.88 10.29
N ILE A 64 -8.06 5.89 9.74
CA ILE A 64 -8.60 5.86 8.37
C ILE A 64 -7.49 6.18 7.38
N VAL A 65 -7.36 5.34 6.34
CA VAL A 65 -6.40 5.53 5.25
C VAL A 65 -7.11 6.15 4.05
N SER A 66 -8.08 5.45 3.45
CA SER A 66 -8.80 5.96 2.29
C SER A 66 -10.14 5.25 2.05
N PRO A 67 -11.21 5.98 1.73
CA PRO A 67 -12.47 5.42 1.27
C PRO A 67 -12.53 5.32 -0.26
N TYR A 68 -12.99 4.18 -0.77
CA TYR A 68 -13.16 3.89 -2.18
C TYR A 68 -14.59 3.46 -2.47
N HIS A 69 -15.19 4.00 -3.52
CA HIS A 69 -16.39 3.42 -4.09
C HIS A 69 -16.04 2.06 -4.73
N ASP A 70 -16.75 1.02 -4.32
CA ASP A 70 -16.55 -0.36 -4.77
C ASP A 70 -17.90 -0.95 -5.23
N PRO A 71 -18.16 -1.03 -6.55
CA PRO A 71 -19.43 -1.51 -7.08
C PRO A 71 -19.45 -3.03 -7.38
N ARG A 72 -18.39 -3.80 -7.06
CA ARG A 72 -18.19 -5.16 -7.61
C ARG A 72 -19.22 -6.19 -7.14
N LYS A 73 -19.59 -6.19 -5.87
CA LYS A 73 -20.64 -7.07 -5.31
C LYS A 73 -21.95 -6.33 -5.07
N GLN A 74 -21.83 -5.15 -4.48
CA GLN A 74 -22.90 -4.22 -4.14
C GLN A 74 -22.29 -2.83 -4.07
N ASN A 75 -23.09 -1.77 -4.26
CA ASN A 75 -22.61 -0.40 -4.15
C ASN A 75 -22.28 -0.08 -2.69
N VAL A 76 -20.99 -0.13 -2.36
CA VAL A 76 -20.46 0.19 -1.03
C VAL A 76 -19.35 1.22 -1.16
N THR A 77 -19.22 2.03 -0.12
CA THR A 77 -17.98 2.73 0.15
C THR A 77 -17.15 1.83 1.06
N ARG A 78 -16.08 1.27 0.53
CA ARG A 78 -15.10 0.48 1.26
C ARG A 78 -14.01 1.40 1.80
N VAL A 79 -13.91 1.48 3.12
CA VAL A 79 -12.91 2.32 3.77
C VAL A 79 -11.78 1.45 4.28
N LEU A 80 -10.61 1.61 3.69
CA LEU A 80 -9.39 0.99 4.19
C LEU A 80 -8.93 1.75 5.43
N GLY A 81 -8.66 1.00 6.50
CA GLY A 81 -8.18 1.55 7.76
C GLY A 81 -7.24 0.59 8.49
N ILE A 82 -6.57 1.12 9.51
CA ILE A 82 -5.81 0.35 10.48
C ILE A 82 -6.63 0.34 11.77
N VAL A 83 -7.05 -0.84 12.21
CA VAL A 83 -8.05 -0.99 13.27
C VAL A 83 -7.54 -1.92 14.37
N HIS A 84 -7.73 -1.52 15.62
CA HIS A 84 -7.47 -2.39 16.76
C HIS A 84 -8.49 -3.54 16.79
N HIS A 85 -8.04 -4.78 17.02
CA HIS A 85 -8.89 -5.98 17.02
C HIS A 85 -10.06 -5.97 18.03
N GLU A 86 -10.01 -5.09 19.04
CA GLU A 86 -11.11 -4.90 20.00
C GLU A 86 -12.24 -3.99 19.50
N VAL A 87 -12.06 -3.25 18.42
CA VAL A 87 -13.11 -2.36 17.88
C VAL A 87 -14.26 -3.23 17.38
N LYS A 88 -15.48 -2.99 17.91
CA LYS A 88 -16.68 -3.79 17.59
C LYS A 88 -17.68 -3.06 16.72
N GLU A 89 -17.72 -1.73 16.81
CA GLU A 89 -18.71 -0.94 16.10
C GLU A 89 -18.08 0.29 15.49
N LEU A 90 -18.49 0.56 14.25
CA LEU A 90 -18.28 1.82 13.55
C LEU A 90 -19.56 2.15 12.80
N TYR A 91 -19.82 3.44 12.65
CA TYR A 91 -20.97 3.98 11.94
C TYR A 91 -20.47 4.90 10.84
N CYS A 92 -20.99 4.69 9.64
CA CYS A 92 -20.73 5.50 8.48
C CYS A 92 -21.86 6.49 8.25
N TYR A 93 -21.51 7.70 7.87
CA TYR A 93 -22.48 8.77 7.64
C TYR A 93 -22.33 9.31 6.22
N PHE A 94 -23.43 9.29 5.47
CA PHE A 94 -23.52 9.83 4.12
C PHE A 94 -24.41 11.08 4.12
N CYS A 95 -23.84 12.22 3.75
CA CYS A 95 -24.59 13.47 3.65
C CYS A 95 -25.37 13.52 2.33
N LYS A 96 -26.69 13.56 2.40
CA LYS A 96 -27.56 13.78 1.23
C LYS A 96 -27.59 15.25 0.82
N ASN A 97 -27.61 16.14 1.82
CA ASN A 97 -27.50 17.59 1.69
C ASN A 97 -26.99 18.18 3.03
N SER A 98 -26.93 19.49 3.18
CA SER A 98 -26.45 20.14 4.42
C SER A 98 -27.33 19.88 5.65
N LYS A 99 -28.53 19.28 5.49
CA LYS A 99 -29.52 19.09 6.55
C LYS A 99 -29.95 17.64 6.79
N SER A 100 -29.45 16.69 5.99
CA SER A 100 -29.89 15.29 6.02
C SER A 100 -28.71 14.35 5.90
N VAL A 101 -28.65 13.40 6.82
CA VAL A 101 -27.60 12.39 6.92
C VAL A 101 -28.22 11.00 6.93
N HIS A 102 -27.67 10.10 6.14
CA HIS A 102 -27.98 8.68 6.18
C HIS A 102 -26.91 7.97 7.00
N ILE A 103 -27.33 7.22 8.03
CA ILE A 103 -26.44 6.55 8.97
C ILE A 103 -26.51 5.06 8.72
N VAL A 104 -25.35 4.42 8.58
CA VAL A 104 -25.24 2.98 8.33
C VAL A 104 -24.26 2.40 9.35
N LYS A 105 -24.59 1.26 9.94
CA LYS A 105 -23.62 0.50 10.74
C LYS A 105 -22.62 -0.14 9.77
N ALA A 106 -21.33 0.09 9.98
CA ALA A 106 -20.29 -0.51 9.16
C ALA A 106 -20.13 -1.99 9.47
N GLU A 107 -19.87 -2.79 8.45
CA GLU A 107 -19.25 -4.10 8.63
C GLU A 107 -17.73 -3.89 8.70
N ILE A 108 -17.08 -4.46 9.72
CA ILE A 108 -15.64 -4.32 9.95
C ILE A 108 -15.01 -5.68 9.74
N ASP A 109 -14.28 -5.82 8.64
CA ASP A 109 -13.51 -7.02 8.33
C ASP A 109 -12.02 -6.73 8.57
N ILE A 110 -11.49 -7.17 9.72
CA ILE A 110 -10.08 -7.02 10.06
C ILE A 110 -9.33 -8.22 9.49
N HIS A 111 -8.34 -7.97 8.63
CA HIS A 111 -7.65 -9.04 7.92
C HIS A 111 -6.92 -9.98 8.88
N GLU A 112 -7.05 -11.29 8.64
CA GLU A 112 -6.45 -12.34 9.46
C GLU A 112 -4.91 -12.35 9.41
N ASP A 113 -4.33 -11.73 8.39
CA ASP A 113 -2.90 -11.60 8.15
C ASP A 113 -2.23 -10.50 8.99
N ARG A 114 -2.88 -10.06 10.08
CA ARG A 114 -2.26 -9.24 11.13
C ARG A 114 -1.19 -9.98 11.94
N PHE A 115 -0.98 -11.29 11.73
CA PHE A 115 0.07 -12.10 12.38
C PHE A 115 0.20 -11.93 13.91
N GLY A 116 -0.96 -11.80 14.59
CA GLY A 116 -1.04 -11.64 16.03
C GLY A 116 -0.93 -10.19 16.55
N PHE A 117 -0.54 -9.22 15.71
CA PHE A 117 -0.45 -7.81 16.10
C PHE A 117 -1.81 -7.24 16.54
N PRO A 118 -1.83 -6.31 17.51
CA PRO A 118 -3.07 -5.74 18.03
C PRO A 118 -3.82 -4.87 17.00
N TYR A 119 -3.10 -4.27 16.05
CA TYR A 119 -3.67 -3.54 14.92
C TYR A 119 -3.39 -4.28 13.61
N GLY A 120 -4.37 -4.23 12.69
CA GLY A 120 -4.26 -4.79 11.35
C GLY A 120 -4.99 -3.93 10.33
N LEU A 121 -4.80 -4.23 9.05
CA LEU A 121 -5.64 -3.72 7.98
C LEU A 121 -7.09 -4.15 8.22
N ALA A 122 -8.03 -3.24 8.01
CA ALA A 122 -9.44 -3.55 7.99
C ALA A 122 -10.13 -2.93 6.79
N ASP A 123 -11.06 -3.70 6.23
CA ASP A 123 -12.10 -3.26 5.34
C ASP A 123 -13.32 -2.82 6.17
N ILE A 124 -13.53 -1.51 6.27
CA ILE A 124 -14.73 -0.95 6.88
C ILE A 124 -15.74 -0.70 5.77
N ILE A 125 -16.69 -1.63 5.63
CA ILE A 125 -17.66 -1.68 4.52
C ILE A 125 -18.91 -0.89 4.91
N CYS A 126 -19.17 0.18 4.16
CA CYS A 126 -20.33 1.05 4.35
C CYS A 126 -21.29 0.93 3.15
N PRO A 127 -22.43 0.23 3.27
CA PRO A 127 -23.47 0.23 2.25
C PRO A 127 -23.90 1.65 1.85
N GLU A 128 -23.85 1.95 0.55
CA GLU A 128 -24.25 3.26 0.05
C GLU A 128 -25.78 3.36 -0.06
N PRO A 129 -26.38 4.49 0.36
CA PRO A 129 -27.82 4.67 0.20
C PRO A 129 -28.20 4.74 -1.29
N PRO A 130 -29.40 4.24 -1.69
CA PRO A 130 -29.87 4.35 -3.06
C PRO A 130 -29.89 5.81 -3.55
N ASN A 131 -29.43 6.05 -4.77
CA ASN A 131 -29.31 7.38 -5.38
C ASN A 131 -28.42 8.36 -4.60
N SER A 132 -27.47 7.85 -3.81
CA SER A 132 -26.47 8.66 -3.13
C SER A 132 -25.37 9.09 -4.10
N ASN A 133 -25.23 10.39 -4.31
CA ASN A 133 -24.06 10.99 -4.97
C ASN A 133 -23.07 11.56 -3.94
N ALA A 134 -23.00 10.95 -2.76
CA ALA A 134 -22.16 11.42 -1.68
C ALA A 134 -20.70 11.47 -2.13
N LYS A 135 -20.06 12.64 -2.04
CA LYS A 135 -18.63 12.83 -2.35
C LYS A 135 -17.73 12.59 -1.14
N TYR A 136 -18.33 12.55 0.04
CA TYR A 136 -17.64 12.43 1.31
C TYR A 136 -18.37 11.46 2.23
N ILE A 137 -17.61 10.79 3.07
CA ILE A 137 -18.08 9.91 4.15
C ILE A 137 -17.49 10.37 5.48
N TYR A 138 -18.22 10.13 6.57
CA TYR A 138 -17.75 10.35 7.94
C TYR A 138 -17.81 9.01 8.67
N LEU A 139 -16.92 8.83 9.65
CA LEU A 139 -16.87 7.62 10.47
C LEU A 139 -16.83 8.01 11.95
N HIS A 140 -17.53 7.23 12.78
CA HIS A 140 -17.53 7.37 14.23
C HIS A 140 -17.74 6.00 14.90
N ASP A 141 -17.17 5.80 16.08
CA ASP A 141 -17.32 4.57 16.89
C ASP A 141 -18.71 4.38 17.54
N SER A 142 -19.59 5.38 17.42
CA SER A 142 -20.88 5.44 18.06
C SER A 142 -21.85 6.29 17.24
N LYS A 143 -23.15 6.15 17.51
CA LYS A 143 -24.18 6.97 16.84
C LYS A 143 -24.15 8.39 17.39
N VAL A 144 -23.88 9.35 16.50
CA VAL A 144 -23.90 10.78 16.82
C VAL A 144 -24.93 11.54 15.99
N ASN A 145 -25.54 12.54 16.60
CA ASN A 145 -26.62 13.34 15.98
C ASN A 145 -26.11 14.56 15.21
N ASN A 146 -24.84 14.95 15.40
CA ASN A 146 -24.24 16.11 14.74
C ASN A 146 -22.82 15.78 14.26
N LEU A 147 -22.56 15.98 12.97
CA LEU A 147 -21.25 15.73 12.36
C LEU A 147 -20.37 16.99 12.30
N THR A 148 -20.85 18.12 12.85
CA THR A 148 -20.08 19.37 12.88
C THR A 148 -18.75 19.15 13.58
N GLY A 149 -17.65 19.44 12.89
CA GLY A 149 -16.30 19.26 13.43
C GLY A 149 -15.73 17.84 13.32
N LEU A 150 -16.52 16.85 12.89
CA LEU A 150 -15.97 15.55 12.52
C LEU A 150 -15.16 15.67 11.22
N THR A 151 -14.19 14.76 11.08
CA THR A 151 -13.44 14.65 9.84
C THR A 151 -14.28 13.95 8.77
N LYS A 152 -14.31 14.55 7.58
CA LYS A 152 -14.91 13.97 6.38
C LYS A 152 -13.83 13.48 5.41
N PHE A 153 -14.05 12.33 4.83
CA PHE A 153 -13.11 11.66 3.93
C PHE A 153 -13.68 11.65 2.51
N ARG A 154 -12.89 12.06 1.52
CA ARG A 154 -13.33 12.09 0.12
C ARG A 154 -13.39 10.66 -0.42
N ILE A 155 -14.54 10.25 -0.93
CA ILE A 155 -14.73 8.95 -1.57
C ILE A 155 -14.04 8.96 -2.92
N GLN A 156 -13.08 8.04 -3.11
CA GLN A 156 -12.34 7.86 -4.34
C GLN A 156 -13.06 6.88 -5.28
N ASN A 157 -12.58 6.73 -6.52
CA ASN A 157 -13.10 5.76 -7.51
C ASN A 157 -14.57 5.96 -7.92
N GLN A 158 -15.06 7.19 -7.89
CA GLN A 158 -16.41 7.54 -8.36
C GLN A 158 -16.47 7.90 -9.85
N GLU A 159 -15.31 7.88 -10.52
CA GLU A 159 -15.14 8.16 -11.93
C GLU A 159 -14.30 7.04 -12.54
N PHE A 160 -14.61 6.68 -13.79
CA PHE A 160 -13.99 5.56 -14.49
C PHE A 160 -13.26 6.07 -15.75
N PRO A 161 -12.12 6.76 -15.59
CA PRO A 161 -11.35 7.23 -16.74
C PRO A 161 -10.72 6.04 -17.50
N PRO A 162 -10.31 6.23 -18.76
CA PRO A 162 -9.42 5.28 -19.43
C PRO A 162 -8.17 5.02 -18.61
N TYR A 163 -7.63 3.80 -18.71
CA TYR A 163 -6.40 3.45 -17.99
C TYR A 163 -5.27 4.40 -18.37
N SER A 164 -4.60 4.92 -17.35
CA SER A 164 -3.41 5.76 -17.48
C SER A 164 -2.12 4.94 -17.62
N ALA A 165 -2.17 3.64 -17.28
CA ALA A 165 -1.06 2.71 -17.36
C ALA A 165 -1.55 1.29 -17.68
N ASN A 166 -0.77 0.52 -18.44
CA ASN A 166 -1.01 -0.91 -18.59
C ASN A 166 -0.53 -1.66 -17.34
N PHE A 167 0.61 -1.27 -16.78
CA PHE A 167 1.21 -1.88 -15.60
C PHE A 167 1.59 -0.81 -14.58
N THR A 168 1.13 -1.01 -13.35
CA THR A 168 1.58 -0.25 -12.18
C THR A 168 2.19 -1.19 -11.15
N VAL A 169 3.39 -0.88 -10.68
CA VAL A 169 4.04 -1.62 -9.60
C VAL A 169 3.78 -0.94 -8.26
N CYS A 170 3.13 -1.64 -7.33
CA CYS A 170 3.02 -1.25 -5.94
C CYS A 170 4.21 -1.85 -5.18
N ILE A 171 5.14 -0.99 -4.76
CA ILE A 171 6.26 -1.41 -3.92
C ILE A 171 5.82 -1.40 -2.46
N SER A 172 6.14 -2.47 -1.72
CA SER A 172 5.95 -2.54 -0.27
C SER A 172 6.55 -1.32 0.46
N THR A 173 6.06 -1.05 1.68
CA THR A 173 6.49 0.12 2.45
C THR A 173 8.02 0.22 2.56
N MET A 174 8.60 1.35 2.18
CA MET A 174 10.03 1.63 2.35
C MET A 174 10.29 2.21 3.74
N PHE A 175 11.00 1.44 4.58
CA PHE A 175 11.31 1.78 5.96
C PHE A 175 12.80 1.55 6.29
N GLY A 176 13.18 1.75 7.56
CA GLY A 176 14.50 1.35 8.06
C GLY A 176 15.68 2.19 7.54
N ASN A 177 15.42 3.46 7.17
CA ASN A 177 16.41 4.33 6.53
C ASN A 177 17.06 3.67 5.28
N TYR A 178 16.23 3.08 4.42
CA TYR A 178 16.68 2.39 3.20
C TYR A 178 17.69 3.22 2.40
N SER A 179 18.82 2.60 2.04
CA SER A 179 19.98 3.30 1.45
C SER A 179 20.58 2.61 0.22
N ASN A 180 20.00 1.51 -0.25
CA ASN A 180 20.50 0.73 -1.38
C ASN A 180 20.13 1.41 -2.72
N THR A 181 20.90 2.45 -3.06
CA THR A 181 20.58 3.40 -4.13
C THR A 181 20.73 2.78 -5.51
N LEU A 182 21.82 2.05 -5.74
CA LEU A 182 22.08 1.38 -7.02
C LEU A 182 21.02 0.31 -7.32
N GLN A 183 20.69 -0.54 -6.34
CA GLN A 183 19.61 -1.53 -6.49
C GLN A 183 18.29 -0.84 -6.86
N PHE A 184 17.90 0.21 -6.13
CA PHE A 184 16.63 0.90 -6.39
C PHE A 184 16.56 1.41 -7.83
N ILE A 185 17.61 2.08 -8.31
CA ILE A 185 17.69 2.56 -9.69
C ILE A 185 17.53 1.39 -10.68
N GLN A 186 18.28 0.31 -10.48
CA GLN A 186 18.23 -0.84 -11.37
C GLN A 186 16.87 -1.54 -11.36
N THR A 187 16.22 -1.64 -10.21
CA THR A 187 14.86 -2.19 -10.10
C THR A 187 13.86 -1.32 -10.89
N ILE A 188 13.88 0.01 -10.71
CA ILE A 188 12.95 0.90 -11.41
C ILE A 188 13.17 0.89 -12.92
N GLU A 189 14.44 0.91 -13.38
CA GLU A 189 14.74 0.80 -14.81
C GLU A 189 14.34 -0.57 -15.36
N MET A 190 14.52 -1.66 -14.61
CA MET A 190 14.06 -2.98 -15.02
C MET A 190 12.53 -3.03 -15.14
N TYR A 191 11.79 -2.43 -14.21
CA TYR A 191 10.33 -2.31 -14.33
C TYR A 191 9.91 -1.57 -15.60
N LYS A 192 10.59 -0.46 -15.95
CA LYS A 192 10.34 0.26 -17.21
C LYS A 192 10.60 -0.63 -18.43
N LEU A 193 11.73 -1.36 -18.45
CA LEU A 193 12.06 -2.30 -19.54
C LEU A 193 11.00 -3.41 -19.68
N LEU A 194 10.45 -3.89 -18.56
CA LEU A 194 9.41 -4.93 -18.55
C LEU A 194 8.01 -4.40 -18.87
N GLY A 195 7.83 -3.08 -18.97
CA GLY A 195 6.60 -2.44 -19.45
C GLY A 195 5.81 -1.66 -18.39
N ALA A 196 6.36 -1.41 -17.21
CA ALA A 196 5.74 -0.54 -16.20
C ALA A 196 5.69 0.92 -16.68
N GLN A 197 4.52 1.56 -16.59
CA GLN A 197 4.41 3.01 -16.80
C GLN A 197 4.39 3.78 -15.47
N LYS A 198 3.99 3.11 -14.38
CA LYS A 198 3.86 3.71 -13.06
C LYS A 198 4.40 2.79 -11.98
N VAL A 199 4.94 3.41 -10.95
CA VAL A 199 5.35 2.78 -9.71
C VAL A 199 4.77 3.60 -8.56
N THR A 200 4.18 2.96 -7.58
CA THR A 200 3.69 3.60 -6.35
C THR A 200 4.53 3.11 -5.18
N LEU A 201 5.02 4.04 -4.36
CA LEU A 201 5.86 3.74 -3.21
C LEU A 201 5.35 4.48 -1.97
N TYR A 202 5.16 3.73 -0.89
CA TYR A 202 4.85 4.30 0.42
C TYR A 202 6.14 4.49 1.21
N LEU A 203 6.47 5.75 1.52
CA LEU A 203 7.75 6.13 2.09
C LEU A 203 7.62 6.47 3.58
N LYS A 204 8.22 5.65 4.44
CA LYS A 204 8.42 5.94 5.86
C LYS A 204 9.73 6.69 6.08
N SER A 205 10.84 6.18 5.55
CA SER A 205 12.18 6.76 5.74
C SER A 205 13.18 6.19 4.73
N CYS A 206 14.09 7.02 4.25
CA CYS A 206 15.19 6.63 3.36
C CYS A 206 16.41 7.55 3.54
N SER A 207 17.54 7.15 2.97
CA SER A 207 18.74 7.98 2.92
C SER A 207 18.58 9.23 2.03
N PRO A 208 19.43 10.26 2.18
CA PRO A 208 19.44 11.43 1.29
C PRO A 208 19.67 11.10 -0.19
N GLN A 209 20.46 10.07 -0.48
CA GLN A 209 20.73 9.59 -1.85
C GLN A 209 19.46 9.01 -2.47
N ILE A 210 18.74 8.13 -1.74
CA ILE A 210 17.45 7.61 -2.18
C ILE A 210 16.46 8.77 -2.35
N GLN A 211 16.39 9.71 -1.42
CA GLN A 211 15.50 10.87 -1.53
C GLN A 211 15.72 11.66 -2.83
N THR A 212 16.97 11.75 -3.31
CA THR A 212 17.32 12.40 -4.58
C THR A 212 16.82 11.61 -5.78
N VAL A 213 17.00 10.28 -5.76
CA VAL A 213 16.50 9.37 -6.80
C VAL A 213 14.97 9.36 -6.85
N LEU A 214 14.30 9.31 -5.69
CA LEU A 214 12.83 9.39 -5.62
C LEU A 214 12.31 10.68 -6.25
N LYS A 215 12.96 11.82 -5.99
CA LYS A 215 12.59 13.11 -6.61
C LYS A 215 12.77 13.09 -8.12
N TYR A 216 13.84 12.46 -8.62
CA TYR A 216 14.08 12.31 -10.06
C TYR A 216 12.94 11.54 -10.73
N TYR A 217 12.63 10.33 -10.25
CA TYR A 217 11.57 9.50 -10.84
C TYR A 217 10.16 10.06 -10.65
N THR A 218 9.94 10.84 -9.59
CA THR A 218 8.68 11.58 -9.39
C THR A 218 8.52 12.68 -10.44
N LYS A 219 9.60 13.43 -10.72
CA LYS A 219 9.59 14.47 -11.76
C LYS A 219 9.48 13.90 -13.17
N GLU A 220 10.13 12.77 -13.43
CA GLU A 220 10.01 12.02 -14.69
C GLU A 220 8.56 11.51 -14.90
N GLY A 221 7.86 11.22 -13.81
CA GLY A 221 6.47 10.75 -13.81
C GLY A 221 6.32 9.24 -13.69
N THR A 222 7.43 8.49 -13.60
CA THR A 222 7.43 7.04 -13.36
C THR A 222 6.95 6.70 -11.96
N LEU A 223 7.33 7.50 -10.95
CA LEU A 223 7.12 7.18 -9.54
C LEU A 223 6.12 8.12 -8.86
N GLU A 224 5.17 7.56 -8.13
CA GLU A 224 4.32 8.27 -7.17
C GLU A 224 4.77 7.90 -5.75
N VAL A 225 5.30 8.88 -5.01
CA VAL A 225 5.72 8.70 -3.63
C VAL A 225 4.62 9.18 -2.69
N ILE A 226 4.11 8.28 -1.84
CA ILE A 226 3.10 8.57 -0.83
C ILE A 226 3.80 8.58 0.54
N PRO A 227 3.80 9.70 1.28
CA PRO A 227 4.33 9.73 2.64
C PRO A 227 3.58 8.73 3.53
N TRP A 228 4.29 8.00 4.40
CA TRP A 228 3.70 6.99 5.28
C TRP A 228 4.16 7.16 6.74
N PRO A 229 3.60 8.14 7.47
CA PRO A 229 4.03 8.53 8.83
C PRO A 229 3.42 7.62 9.92
N ILE A 230 3.47 6.30 9.72
CA ILE A 230 2.81 5.33 10.60
C ILE A 230 3.31 5.38 12.06
N ASP A 231 4.56 5.79 12.26
CA ASP A 231 5.21 5.95 13.57
C ASP A 231 4.67 7.13 14.39
N GLN A 232 3.91 8.03 13.78
CA GLN A 232 3.18 9.09 14.50
C GLN A 232 1.90 8.57 15.16
N TYR A 233 1.43 7.38 14.78
CA TYR A 233 0.13 6.83 15.19
C TYR A 233 0.25 5.51 15.95
N LEU A 234 1.22 4.67 15.59
CA LEU A 234 1.43 3.34 16.12
C LEU A 234 2.93 3.08 16.35
N LYS A 235 3.25 2.02 17.08
CA LYS A 235 4.60 1.46 17.23
C LYS A 235 4.84 0.34 16.21
N PRO A 236 5.33 0.64 14.99
CA PRO A 236 5.52 -0.39 13.98
C PRO A 236 6.66 -1.35 14.33
N SER A 237 6.49 -2.62 13.96
CA SER A 237 7.53 -3.64 14.00
C SER A 237 8.24 -3.75 12.65
N PRO A 238 9.56 -3.99 12.61
CA PRO A 238 10.25 -4.43 11.39
C PRO A 238 10.04 -5.93 11.11
N ARG A 239 9.28 -6.65 11.94
CA ARG A 239 9.04 -8.10 11.80
C ARG A 239 7.62 -8.39 11.31
N TRP A 240 7.47 -9.57 10.71
CA TRP A 240 6.19 -10.08 10.25
C TRP A 240 5.35 -10.67 11.37
N ASN A 241 5.96 -11.26 12.41
CA ASN A 241 5.26 -11.93 13.49
C ASN A 241 5.28 -11.12 14.78
N TYR A 242 4.13 -11.11 15.46
CA TYR A 242 4.02 -10.53 16.78
C TYR A 242 4.66 -11.46 17.82
N ASN A 243 5.59 -10.92 18.61
CA ASN A 243 6.33 -11.67 19.64
C ASN A 243 5.98 -11.20 21.06
N ASN A 244 4.73 -10.80 21.29
CA ASN A 244 4.26 -10.23 22.57
C ASN A 244 5.14 -9.07 23.08
N ASP A 245 5.68 -8.28 22.16
CA ASP A 245 6.44 -7.07 22.48
C ASP A 245 5.54 -5.82 22.46
N THR A 246 6.15 -4.64 22.55
CA THR A 246 5.43 -3.36 22.58
C THR A 246 5.03 -2.85 21.20
N THR A 247 5.31 -3.60 20.13
CA THR A 247 4.95 -3.20 18.76
C THR A 247 3.51 -3.55 18.44
N GLU A 248 2.90 -2.73 17.59
CA GLU A 248 1.46 -2.67 17.41
C GLU A 248 1.00 -3.10 16.01
N ILE A 249 1.89 -3.05 15.01
CA ILE A 249 1.62 -3.42 13.62
C ILE A 249 2.89 -3.96 12.94
N GLY A 250 2.76 -5.03 12.17
CA GLY A 250 3.87 -5.67 11.44
C GLY A 250 4.33 -4.88 10.21
N TYR A 251 5.63 -5.00 9.88
CA TYR A 251 6.29 -4.37 8.73
C TYR A 251 5.82 -2.95 8.39
N TYR A 252 5.71 -2.09 9.40
CA TYR A 252 5.30 -0.69 9.19
C TYR A 252 3.95 -0.54 8.46
N GLY A 253 3.06 -1.54 8.53
CA GLY A 253 1.76 -1.52 7.86
C GLY A 253 1.80 -1.82 6.37
N GLN A 254 2.77 -2.61 5.88
CA GLN A 254 2.91 -2.91 4.46
C GLN A 254 1.63 -3.44 3.80
N ILE A 255 0.88 -4.31 4.50
CA ILE A 255 -0.36 -4.91 3.99
C ILE A 255 -1.40 -3.82 3.71
N THR A 256 -1.50 -2.83 4.60
CA THR A 256 -2.33 -1.64 4.43
C THR A 256 -1.91 -0.84 3.19
N THR A 257 -0.61 -0.58 3.03
CA THR A 257 -0.11 0.21 1.89
C THR A 257 -0.31 -0.48 0.55
N LEU A 258 -0.13 -1.80 0.48
CA LEU A 258 -0.33 -2.58 -0.74
C LEU A 258 -1.81 -2.61 -1.13
N ASN A 259 -2.72 -2.79 -0.16
CA ASN A 259 -4.16 -2.72 -0.43
C ASN A 259 -4.58 -1.31 -0.87
N ASP A 260 -4.12 -0.27 -0.19
CA ASP A 260 -4.39 1.12 -0.62
C ASP A 260 -3.90 1.36 -2.06
N CYS A 261 -2.72 0.85 -2.41
CA CYS A 261 -2.19 0.93 -3.77
C CYS A 261 -3.06 0.23 -4.82
N VAL A 262 -3.57 -0.98 -4.53
CA VAL A 262 -4.48 -1.71 -5.42
C VAL A 262 -5.73 -0.88 -5.67
N TYR A 263 -6.36 -0.35 -4.63
CA TYR A 263 -7.59 0.42 -4.76
C TYR A 263 -7.36 1.78 -5.46
N ARG A 264 -6.22 2.46 -5.22
CA ARG A 264 -5.84 3.67 -5.97
C ARG A 264 -5.74 3.44 -7.46
N ASN A 265 -5.26 2.27 -7.86
CA ASN A 265 -5.01 1.92 -9.25
C ASN A 265 -6.16 1.13 -9.89
N MET A 266 -7.26 0.90 -9.16
CA MET A 266 -8.39 0.08 -9.58
C MET A 266 -8.95 0.43 -10.96
N TYR A 267 -9.04 1.73 -11.26
CA TYR A 267 -9.51 2.26 -12.55
C TYR A 267 -8.41 3.01 -13.32
N ARG A 268 -7.18 3.04 -12.81
CA ARG A 268 -6.05 3.77 -13.43
C ARG A 268 -5.10 2.85 -14.18
N SER A 269 -5.15 1.55 -13.88
CA SER A 269 -4.19 0.58 -14.39
C SER A 269 -4.89 -0.70 -14.82
N LYS A 270 -4.46 -1.25 -15.97
CA LYS A 270 -4.95 -2.56 -16.43
C LYS A 270 -4.47 -3.67 -15.47
N TYR A 271 -3.18 -3.71 -15.18
CA TYR A 271 -2.56 -4.65 -14.24
C TYR A 271 -1.84 -3.90 -13.11
N VAL A 272 -1.90 -4.50 -11.91
CA VAL A 272 -1.17 -4.05 -10.73
C VAL A 272 -0.26 -5.18 -10.26
N LEU A 273 1.00 -4.86 -9.95
CA LEU A 273 1.97 -5.78 -9.40
C LEU A 273 2.22 -5.45 -7.92
N LEU A 274 2.35 -6.47 -7.07
CA LEU A 274 2.72 -6.30 -5.66
C LEU A 274 4.12 -6.90 -5.44
N ASN A 275 5.11 -6.02 -5.32
CA ASN A 275 6.52 -6.42 -5.25
C ASN A 275 7.22 -5.73 -4.07
N ASP A 276 8.28 -6.37 -3.57
CA ASP A 276 9.27 -5.66 -2.77
C ASP A 276 10.28 -4.94 -3.70
N VAL A 277 11.09 -4.04 -3.14
CA VAL A 277 12.05 -3.23 -3.91
C VAL A 277 13.20 -4.06 -4.50
N ASP A 278 13.45 -5.22 -3.92
CA ASP A 278 14.52 -6.16 -4.24
C ASP A 278 14.05 -7.35 -5.06
N GLU A 279 12.82 -7.31 -5.59
CA GLU A 279 12.21 -8.42 -6.32
C GLU A 279 11.69 -8.01 -7.69
N ILE A 280 11.98 -8.83 -8.70
CA ILE A 280 11.56 -8.58 -10.08
C ILE A 280 10.85 -9.83 -10.60
N ILE A 281 9.62 -9.66 -11.10
CA ILE A 281 8.96 -10.73 -11.87
C ILE A 281 9.57 -10.72 -13.27
N LEU A 282 10.43 -11.69 -13.57
CA LEU A 282 11.13 -11.75 -14.85
C LEU A 282 10.54 -12.85 -15.76
N PRO A 283 9.93 -12.51 -16.90
CA PRO A 283 9.46 -13.50 -17.86
C PRO A 283 10.62 -14.25 -18.52
N PHE A 284 10.58 -15.58 -18.55
CA PHE A 284 11.59 -16.41 -19.24
C PHE A 284 11.22 -16.74 -20.69
N LYS A 285 9.90 -16.87 -20.97
CA LYS A 285 9.38 -17.26 -22.28
C LYS A 285 8.94 -16.08 -23.16
N HIS A 286 8.85 -14.89 -22.56
CA HIS A 286 8.33 -13.69 -23.22
C HIS A 286 9.31 -12.53 -23.01
N GLN A 287 9.23 -11.52 -23.89
CA GLN A 287 10.14 -10.38 -23.84
C GLN A 287 9.84 -9.42 -22.68
N ASN A 288 8.57 -9.30 -22.28
CA ASN A 288 8.11 -8.33 -21.28
C ASN A 288 6.79 -8.80 -20.65
N TRP A 289 6.25 -8.02 -19.71
CA TRP A 289 5.01 -8.37 -19.03
C TRP A 289 3.79 -8.32 -19.94
N GLU A 290 3.76 -7.44 -20.94
CA GLU A 290 2.64 -7.36 -21.88
C GLU A 290 2.43 -8.69 -22.61
N LYS A 291 3.49 -9.22 -23.24
CA LYS A 291 3.42 -10.50 -23.97
C LYS A 291 3.18 -11.69 -23.06
N MET A 292 3.71 -11.66 -21.84
CA MET A 292 3.43 -12.68 -20.84
C MET A 292 1.95 -12.66 -20.43
N MET A 293 1.39 -11.48 -20.15
CA MET A 293 0.01 -11.34 -19.70
C MET A 293 -1.00 -11.58 -20.82
N GLU A 294 -0.69 -11.26 -22.08
CA GLU A 294 -1.49 -11.67 -23.24
C GLU A 294 -1.62 -13.20 -23.29
N SER A 295 -0.50 -13.91 -23.27
CA SER A 295 -0.49 -15.38 -23.30
C SER A 295 -1.20 -16.01 -22.10
N LEU A 296 -0.96 -15.50 -20.90
CA LEU A 296 -1.59 -16.03 -19.67
C LEU A 296 -3.10 -15.79 -19.65
N GLN A 297 -3.58 -14.66 -20.17
CA GLN A 297 -5.01 -14.37 -20.23
C GLN A 297 -5.74 -15.14 -21.33
N GLU A 298 -5.05 -15.45 -22.43
CA GLU A 298 -5.58 -16.36 -23.46
C GLU A 298 -5.77 -17.78 -22.89
N GLU A 299 -4.82 -18.25 -22.07
CA GLU A 299 -4.90 -19.58 -21.44
C GLU A 299 -5.88 -19.63 -20.26
N HIS A 300 -6.07 -18.50 -19.55
CA HIS A 300 -6.79 -18.44 -18.29
C HIS A 300 -7.77 -17.26 -18.23
N MET A 301 -8.76 -17.23 -19.14
CA MET A 301 -9.69 -16.09 -19.33
C MET A 301 -10.44 -15.62 -18.07
N ASP A 302 -10.71 -16.51 -17.11
CA ASP A 302 -11.46 -16.21 -15.88
C ASP A 302 -10.57 -15.89 -14.67
N VAL A 303 -9.25 -15.77 -14.88
CA VAL A 303 -8.28 -15.54 -13.80
C VAL A 303 -7.93 -14.06 -13.68
N GLY A 304 -8.24 -13.47 -12.52
CA GLY A 304 -7.89 -12.09 -12.19
C GLY A 304 -6.57 -11.90 -11.47
N ILE A 305 -5.96 -12.97 -10.95
CA ILE A 305 -4.76 -12.91 -10.10
C ILE A 305 -3.79 -14.00 -10.55
N PHE A 306 -2.63 -13.58 -11.03
CA PHE A 306 -1.54 -14.45 -11.47
C PHE A 306 -0.45 -14.45 -10.41
N ARG A 307 -0.07 -15.65 -9.95
CA ARG A 307 0.92 -15.83 -8.88
C ARG A 307 2.22 -16.38 -9.46
N PHE A 308 3.32 -15.72 -9.13
CA PHE A 308 4.66 -16.05 -9.60
C PHE A 308 5.49 -16.47 -8.41
N GLU A 309 6.17 -17.61 -8.53
CA GLU A 309 7.02 -18.15 -7.47
C GLU A 309 8.23 -17.25 -7.24
N ASN A 310 8.56 -17.00 -5.97
CA ASN A 310 9.76 -16.25 -5.62
C ASN A 310 10.98 -17.18 -5.57
N HIS A 311 12.11 -16.69 -6.06
CA HIS A 311 13.39 -17.39 -6.01
C HIS A 311 14.47 -16.45 -5.47
N ILE A 312 15.37 -16.99 -4.66
CA ILE A 312 16.37 -16.20 -3.95
C ILE A 312 17.68 -16.21 -4.73
N PHE A 313 18.26 -15.01 -4.87
CA PHE A 313 19.53 -14.76 -5.51
C PHE A 313 20.47 -14.14 -4.47
N PRO A 314 21.41 -14.89 -3.89
CA PRO A 314 22.18 -14.44 -2.74
C PRO A 314 23.24 -13.44 -3.16
N GLN A 315 23.36 -12.36 -2.38
CA GLN A 315 24.36 -11.30 -2.58
C GLN A 315 25.78 -11.73 -2.18
N THR A 316 25.99 -12.98 -1.80
CA THR A 316 27.28 -13.53 -1.37
C THR A 316 28.04 -14.23 -2.49
N VAL A 317 27.38 -14.53 -3.61
CA VAL A 317 27.97 -15.24 -4.75
C VAL A 317 27.88 -14.36 -5.99
N ALA A 318 28.95 -13.60 -6.24
CA ALA A 318 29.06 -12.81 -7.45
C ALA A 318 29.35 -13.71 -8.66
N THR A 319 28.73 -13.38 -9.79
CA THR A 319 28.96 -14.06 -11.06
C THR A 319 30.22 -13.47 -11.70
N GLU A 320 31.08 -14.33 -12.26
CA GLU A 320 32.29 -13.93 -13.02
C GLU A 320 31.95 -13.32 -14.41
N GLY A 321 30.83 -12.61 -14.51
CA GLY A 321 30.37 -11.98 -15.72
C GLY A 321 31.20 -10.74 -16.06
N ASN A 322 31.45 -10.52 -17.35
CA ASN A 322 32.09 -9.31 -17.84
C ASN A 322 31.03 -8.18 -17.92
N PHE A 323 30.69 -7.60 -16.77
CA PHE A 323 29.79 -6.45 -16.71
C PHE A 323 30.53 -5.21 -17.23
N SER A 324 30.09 -4.71 -18.38
CA SER A 324 30.68 -3.56 -19.07
C SER A 324 30.76 -2.31 -18.18
N ASP A 325 31.73 -1.46 -18.52
CA ASP A 325 32.10 -0.18 -17.89
C ASP A 325 31.13 0.37 -16.83
N THR A 326 31.41 0.05 -15.55
CA THR A 326 30.67 0.59 -14.40
C THR A 326 31.24 1.89 -13.88
N SER A 327 32.20 2.52 -14.58
CA SER A 327 32.92 3.71 -14.08
C SER A 327 31.98 4.87 -13.75
N SER A 328 30.92 5.03 -14.53
CA SER A 328 29.92 6.10 -14.42
C SER A 328 29.04 6.02 -13.16
N TRP A 329 28.94 4.86 -12.52
CA TRP A 329 28.11 4.66 -11.32
C TRP A 329 28.83 3.90 -10.19
N LYS A 330 30.16 3.78 -10.25
CA LYS A 330 30.97 3.07 -9.25
C LYS A 330 30.83 3.66 -7.83
N GLU A 331 30.51 4.93 -7.73
CA GLU A 331 30.35 5.65 -6.46
C GLU A 331 28.91 5.63 -5.92
N VAL A 332 27.95 5.07 -6.66
CA VAL A 332 26.55 5.00 -6.22
C VAL A 332 26.41 3.91 -5.15
N PRO A 333 25.94 4.23 -3.92
CA PRO A 333 25.84 3.25 -2.85
C PRO A 333 24.84 2.14 -3.17
N GLY A 334 25.17 0.90 -2.83
CA GLY A 334 24.32 -0.25 -3.06
C GLY A 334 25.04 -1.36 -3.81
N PHE A 335 24.31 -2.40 -4.16
CA PHE A 335 24.86 -3.50 -4.96
C PHE A 335 24.23 -3.54 -6.35
N ASN A 336 25.02 -4.02 -7.30
CA ASN A 336 24.59 -4.22 -8.68
C ASN A 336 23.84 -5.56 -8.79
N ILE A 337 22.52 -5.55 -9.00
CA ILE A 337 21.70 -6.76 -9.06
C ILE A 337 22.16 -7.72 -10.16
N LEU A 338 22.78 -7.21 -11.23
CA LEU A 338 23.25 -8.02 -12.35
C LEU A 338 24.45 -8.89 -11.97
N GLN A 339 25.20 -8.54 -10.93
CA GLN A 339 26.32 -9.35 -10.45
C GLN A 339 25.86 -10.61 -9.70
N TYR A 340 24.63 -10.64 -9.20
CA TYR A 340 24.13 -11.69 -8.31
C TYR A 340 22.97 -12.44 -8.98
N ILE A 341 23.29 -13.23 -10.03
CA ILE A 341 22.30 -13.99 -10.81
C ILE A 341 22.31 -15.50 -10.53
N TYR A 342 23.08 -15.95 -9.54
CA TYR A 342 23.01 -17.35 -9.10
C TYR A 342 21.73 -17.58 -8.30
N ARG A 343 20.84 -18.44 -8.80
CA ARG A 343 19.61 -18.83 -8.10
C ARG A 343 19.90 -19.91 -7.06
N GLU A 344 19.43 -19.71 -5.83
CA GLU A 344 19.42 -20.77 -4.81
C GLU A 344 18.52 -21.95 -5.24
N PRO A 345 18.93 -23.21 -4.94
CA PRO A 345 18.06 -24.36 -5.12
C PRO A 345 16.75 -24.24 -4.33
N ASP A 346 15.70 -24.88 -4.84
CA ASP A 346 14.40 -24.87 -4.17
C ASP A 346 14.49 -25.52 -2.78
N ARG A 347 13.94 -24.82 -1.78
CA ARG A 347 13.95 -25.24 -0.38
C ARG A 347 12.78 -26.18 -0.11
N LYS A 348 13.04 -27.49 -0.06
CA LYS A 348 12.01 -28.56 0.03
C LYS A 348 11.02 -28.41 1.19
N ASP A 349 11.44 -27.83 2.32
CA ASP A 349 10.63 -27.73 3.54
C ASP A 349 10.25 -26.28 3.89
N TYR A 350 10.42 -25.35 2.96
CA TYR A 350 10.13 -23.93 3.20
C TYR A 350 9.02 -23.42 2.28
N PHE A 351 8.09 -22.65 2.84
CA PHE A 351 7.08 -21.97 2.04
C PHE A 351 7.72 -20.85 1.24
N ASN A 352 7.73 -20.98 -0.09
CA ASN A 352 8.14 -19.90 -0.98
C ASN A 352 6.98 -18.92 -1.17
N ALA A 353 7.19 -17.66 -0.80
CA ALA A 353 6.26 -16.61 -1.12
C ALA A 353 6.04 -16.51 -2.64
N LYS A 354 4.87 -16.02 -3.00
CA LYS A 354 4.53 -15.72 -4.39
C LYS A 354 4.30 -14.23 -4.54
N LYS A 355 4.79 -13.66 -5.64
CA LYS A 355 4.45 -12.30 -6.08
C LYS A 355 3.32 -12.37 -7.07
N MET A 356 2.64 -11.25 -7.27
CA MET A 356 1.38 -11.27 -8.01
C MET A 356 1.31 -10.15 -9.03
N ILE A 357 0.75 -10.49 -10.19
CA ILE A 357 0.21 -9.54 -11.15
C ILE A 357 -1.31 -9.76 -11.16
N MET A 358 -2.09 -8.70 -10.96
CA MET A 358 -3.54 -8.81 -10.84
C MET A 358 -4.26 -7.76 -11.68
N LEU A 359 -5.46 -8.12 -12.10
CA LEU A 359 -6.48 -7.21 -12.62
C LEU A 359 -7.24 -6.63 -11.41
N PRO A 360 -7.10 -5.33 -11.08
CA PRO A 360 -7.69 -4.78 -9.86
C PRO A 360 -9.22 -4.88 -9.78
N LEU A 361 -9.91 -4.91 -10.92
CA LEU A 361 -11.37 -5.06 -10.96
C LEU A 361 -11.84 -6.49 -10.66
N PHE A 362 -10.96 -7.48 -10.86
CA PHE A 362 -11.26 -8.88 -10.61
C PHE A 362 -10.89 -9.32 -9.18
N THR A 363 -10.26 -8.46 -8.37
CA THR A 363 -9.97 -8.77 -6.96
C THR A 363 -11.26 -8.73 -6.15
N THR A 364 -12.05 -9.78 -6.22
CA THR A 364 -13.25 -9.90 -5.38
C THR A 364 -12.86 -9.86 -3.90
N ALA A 365 -13.72 -9.25 -3.07
CA ALA A 365 -13.80 -9.50 -1.64
C ALA A 365 -14.18 -10.97 -1.31
N GLU A 366 -13.93 -11.93 -2.22
CA GLU A 366 -14.13 -13.38 -2.03
C GLU A 366 -12.82 -14.12 -1.78
N TYR A 367 -11.67 -13.44 -1.80
CA TYR A 367 -10.43 -14.09 -1.39
C TYR A 367 -10.52 -14.65 0.05
N HIS A 368 -11.34 -14.05 0.91
CA HIS A 368 -11.65 -14.58 2.24
C HIS A 368 -12.81 -15.59 2.30
N SER A 369 -13.68 -15.68 1.28
CA SER A 369 -14.84 -16.59 1.29
C SER A 369 -14.58 -17.93 0.59
N ARG A 370 -13.54 -18.06 -0.23
CA ARG A 370 -13.13 -19.35 -0.81
C ARG A 370 -12.10 -20.05 0.08
N LYS A 371 -12.47 -20.25 1.34
CA LYS A 371 -11.90 -21.27 2.23
C LYS A 371 -12.95 -22.37 2.40
N THR A 372 -13.14 -23.18 1.35
CA THR A 372 -13.77 -24.50 1.44
C THR A 372 -12.89 -25.50 0.74
#